data_AF-A0A2U9IU83-F1
#
_entry.id   AF-A0A2U9IU83-F1
#
_cell.length_a   1.000
_cell.length_b   1.000
_cell.length_c   1.000
_cell.angle_alpha   90.00
_cell.angle_beta   90.00
_cell.angle_gamma   90.00
#
_symmetry.space_group_name_H-M   'P 1'
#
loop_
_entity.id
_entity.type
_entity.pdbx_description
1 polymer ?
#
loop_
_entity_poly.entity_id
_entity_poly.type
_entity_poly.pdbx_seq_one_letter_code
_entity_poly.pdbx_strand_id
1 'polypeptide(L)'
;MIEAEIKGRKLRSENLLSTHIAELKTFDLILDGRLVGRCHYFLGRGYYPPWIELDYDPWPRREQIEVDIFKVFFDLLKENGRFFVTYYKDSSTFGAIMRGLSIADTELGRSLIRAGFTWFKNWYFPEGGNEGGMKVQANKNMDINVRKRHLTELLAEVKTPESRELIAELLAQGQSRDRSLQ
;
A
#
# COMPACT_ATOMS: atom_id res chain seq x y z
N MET A 1 6.15 12.86 10.97
CA MET A 1 5.34 13.47 9.89
C MET A 1 6.04 13.20 8.57
N ILE A 2 5.31 13.16 7.45
CA ILE A 2 5.90 12.82 6.15
C ILE A 2 6.46 14.09 5.51
N GLU A 3 7.73 14.05 5.15
CA GLU A 3 8.40 15.03 4.31
C GLU A 3 9.41 14.26 3.44
N ALA A 4 9.23 14.33 2.12
CA ALA A 4 10.06 13.61 1.16
C ALA A 4 10.12 14.36 -0.17
N GLU A 5 11.15 14.08 -0.95
CA GLU A 5 11.25 14.50 -2.35
C GLU A 5 11.12 13.27 -3.26
N ILE A 6 10.20 13.33 -4.20
CA ILE A 6 9.91 12.26 -5.16
C ILE A 6 10.03 12.84 -6.56
N LYS A 7 11.06 12.43 -7.31
CA LYS A 7 11.30 12.89 -8.69
C LYS A 7 11.28 14.43 -8.82
N GLY A 8 11.92 15.14 -7.88
CA GLY A 8 11.96 16.61 -7.86
C GLY A 8 10.71 17.29 -7.31
N ARG A 9 9.72 16.52 -6.86
CA ARG A 9 8.44 16.99 -6.33
C ARG A 9 8.40 16.84 -4.82
N LYS A 10 7.84 17.83 -4.12
CA LYS A 10 7.81 17.87 -2.65
C LYS A 10 6.55 17.21 -2.13
N LEU A 11 6.71 16.06 -1.47
CA LEU A 11 5.67 15.37 -0.73
C LEU A 11 5.73 15.80 0.75
N ARG A 12 4.63 16.31 1.29
CA ARG A 12 4.57 16.74 2.69
C ARG A 12 3.22 16.50 3.34
N SER A 13 3.25 16.34 4.65
CA SER A 13 2.05 16.39 5.47
C SER A 13 1.65 17.83 5.79
N GLU A 14 0.38 18.17 5.56
CA GLU A 14 -0.25 19.43 5.96
C GLU A 14 -1.46 19.18 6.86
N ASN A 15 -1.99 20.23 7.50
CA ASN A 15 -3.21 20.16 8.32
C ASN A 15 -3.18 19.05 9.39
N LEU A 16 -2.07 18.92 10.11
CA LEU A 16 -1.91 17.92 11.16
C LEU A 16 -2.87 18.19 12.33
N LEU A 17 -3.72 17.21 12.63
CA LEU A 17 -4.64 17.23 13.76
C LEU A 17 -4.38 16.03 14.67
N SER A 18 -4.52 16.25 15.97
CA SER A 18 -4.60 15.17 16.96
C SER A 18 -6.06 14.79 17.17
N THR A 19 -6.32 13.51 17.41
CA THR A 19 -7.66 13.02 17.72
C THR A 19 -7.83 12.80 19.23
N HIS A 20 -9.01 12.36 19.66
CA HIS A 20 -9.24 11.91 21.03
C HIS A 20 -8.42 10.65 21.38
N ILE A 21 -7.92 9.91 20.39
CA ILE A 21 -6.94 8.83 20.55
C ILE A 21 -5.54 9.45 20.43
N ALA A 22 -4.76 9.40 21.52
CA ALA A 22 -3.47 10.10 21.63
C ALA A 22 -2.47 9.76 20.50
N GLU A 23 -2.39 8.48 20.14
CA GLU A 23 -1.48 7.93 19.13
C GLU A 23 -2.04 8.03 17.71
N LEU A 24 -3.27 8.50 17.53
CA LEU A 24 -3.87 8.71 16.21
C LEU A 24 -3.74 10.16 15.80
N LYS A 25 -3.05 10.37 14.68
CA LYS A 25 -2.91 11.65 13.99
C LYS A 25 -3.65 11.61 12.66
N THR A 26 -4.22 12.73 12.26
CA THR A 26 -4.75 12.91 10.92
C THR A 26 -4.03 14.05 10.22
N PHE A 27 -3.81 13.94 8.92
CA PHE A 27 -3.15 14.97 8.13
C PHE A 27 -3.50 14.80 6.65
N ASP A 28 -3.37 15.86 5.87
CA ASP A 28 -3.49 15.82 4.42
C ASP A 28 -2.10 15.54 3.81
N LEU A 29 -2.01 14.60 2.88
CA LEU A 29 -0.79 14.33 2.14
C LEU A 29 -0.80 15.15 0.84
N ILE A 30 0.15 16.07 0.71
CA ILE A 30 0.23 17.02 -0.40
C ILE A 30 1.48 16.75 -1.22
N LEU A 31 1.34 16.68 -2.55
CA LEU A 31 2.46 16.63 -3.50
C LEU A 31 2.41 17.86 -4.41
N ASP A 32 3.40 18.75 -4.30
CA ASP A 32 3.47 20.03 -5.03
C ASP A 32 2.17 20.85 -4.97
N GLY A 33 1.55 20.93 -3.79
CA GLY A 33 0.30 21.68 -3.58
C GLY A 33 -0.97 20.93 -4.01
N ARG A 34 -0.88 19.74 -4.59
CA ARG A 34 -2.04 18.90 -4.93
C ARG A 34 -2.27 17.83 -3.87
N LEU A 35 -3.51 17.69 -3.42
CA LEU A 35 -3.91 16.66 -2.46
C LEU A 35 -3.78 15.26 -3.07
N VAL A 36 -2.97 14.40 -2.45
CA VAL A 36 -2.89 12.96 -2.75
C VAL A 36 -3.98 12.20 -1.99
N GLY A 37 -4.26 12.61 -0.75
CA GLY A 37 -5.29 11.99 0.07
C GLY A 37 -5.17 12.39 1.53
N ARG A 38 -6.17 12.00 2.32
CA ARG A 38 -6.16 12.21 3.78
C ARG A 38 -5.61 10.99 4.49
N CYS A 39 -4.65 11.19 5.38
CA CYS A 39 -4.05 10.15 6.18
C CYS A 39 -4.66 10.07 7.57
N HIS A 40 -4.88 8.86 8.06
CA HIS A 40 -5.10 8.52 9.46
C HIS A 40 -3.93 7.64 9.90
N TYR A 41 -3.07 8.14 10.78
CA TYR A 41 -1.86 7.45 11.22
C TYR A 41 -1.91 7.14 12.71
N PHE A 42 -2.06 5.86 13.02
CA PHE A 42 -1.93 5.33 14.38
C PHE A 42 -0.50 4.87 14.63
N LEU A 43 0.16 5.47 15.63
CA LEU A 43 1.57 5.22 15.94
C LEU A 43 1.83 3.86 16.63
N GLY A 44 0.77 3.12 16.97
CA GLY A 44 0.86 1.89 17.75
C GLY A 44 0.66 2.12 19.24
N ARG A 45 0.18 1.11 19.97
CA ARG A 45 0.02 1.13 21.43
C ARG A 45 0.13 -0.28 21.99
N GLY A 46 1.13 -0.57 22.82
CA GLY A 46 1.34 -1.92 23.37
C GLY A 46 1.48 -2.96 22.26
N TYR A 47 0.58 -3.94 22.23
CA TYR A 47 0.54 -4.98 21.20
C TYR A 47 -0.12 -4.56 19.88
N TYR A 48 -0.75 -3.37 19.81
CA TYR A 48 -1.35 -2.88 18.59
C TYR A 48 -0.28 -2.30 17.64
N PRO A 49 -0.04 -2.92 16.46
CA PRO A 49 0.95 -2.44 15.52
C PRO A 49 0.55 -1.08 14.93
N PRO A 50 1.51 -0.27 14.48
CA PRO A 50 1.21 0.97 13.79
C PRO A 50 0.49 0.67 12.48
N TRP A 51 -0.41 1.57 12.12
CA TRP A 51 -1.09 1.50 10.83
C TRP A 51 -1.34 2.90 10.29
N ILE A 52 -1.31 3.01 8.97
CA ILE A 52 -1.66 4.24 8.27
C ILE A 52 -2.72 3.94 7.23
N GLU A 53 -3.80 4.72 7.22
CA GLU A 53 -4.84 4.67 6.20
C GLU A 53 -4.75 5.93 5.35
N LEU A 54 -4.68 5.76 4.03
CA LEU A 54 -4.71 6.83 3.05
C LEU A 54 -6.05 6.80 2.31
N ASP A 55 -6.85 7.84 2.51
CA ASP A 55 -8.02 8.11 1.67
C ASP A 55 -7.57 8.67 0.32
N TYR A 56 -7.33 7.77 -0.63
CA TYR A 56 -6.47 7.99 -1.78
C TYR A 56 -7.22 8.53 -3.01
N ASP A 57 -6.63 9.54 -3.67
CA ASP A 57 -6.98 9.95 -5.03
C ASP A 57 -5.94 9.39 -6.01
N PRO A 58 -6.33 8.56 -7.00
CA PRO A 58 -5.40 7.82 -7.87
C PRO A 58 -4.73 8.66 -8.97
N TRP A 59 -4.83 10.00 -8.95
CA TRP A 59 -4.08 10.83 -9.90
C TRP A 59 -2.55 10.60 -9.92
N PRO A 60 -1.85 10.28 -8.81
CA PRO A 60 -0.41 10.01 -8.85
C PRO A 60 -0.04 8.81 -9.73
N ARG A 61 -0.96 7.87 -9.92
CA ARG A 61 -0.73 6.72 -10.81
C ARG A 61 -0.55 7.17 -12.26
N ARG A 62 -1.40 8.09 -12.73
CA ARG A 62 -1.33 8.64 -14.10
C ARG A 62 -0.04 9.41 -14.36
N GLU A 63 0.57 9.93 -13.30
CA GLU A 63 1.85 10.65 -13.33
C GLU A 63 3.05 9.74 -12.98
N GLN A 64 2.84 8.43 -12.89
CA GLN A 64 3.89 7.42 -12.64
C GLN A 64 4.71 7.66 -11.37
N ILE A 65 4.07 8.15 -10.31
CA ILE A 65 4.69 8.47 -9.01
C ILE A 65 4.03 7.73 -7.83
N GLU A 66 2.93 7.00 -8.08
CA GLU A 66 2.21 6.23 -7.06
C GLU A 66 3.12 5.25 -6.30
N VAL A 67 3.99 4.53 -7.03
CA VAL A 67 4.93 3.58 -6.42
C VAL A 67 5.90 4.28 -5.46
N ASP A 68 6.43 5.43 -5.85
CA ASP A 68 7.38 6.20 -5.03
C ASP A 68 6.71 6.74 -3.76
N ILE A 69 5.46 7.20 -3.87
CA ILE A 69 4.65 7.62 -2.71
C ILE A 69 4.40 6.43 -1.79
N PHE A 70 3.98 5.28 -2.31
CA PHE A 70 3.75 4.08 -1.52
C PHE A 70 5.03 3.55 -0.87
N LYS A 71 6.19 3.74 -1.50
CA LYS A 71 7.49 3.42 -0.92
C LYS A 71 7.77 4.26 0.33
N VAL A 72 7.39 5.55 0.35
CA VAL A 72 7.50 6.38 1.56
C VAL A 72 6.71 5.78 2.73
N PHE A 73 5.51 5.27 2.47
CA PHE A 73 4.71 4.58 3.50
C PHE A 73 5.34 3.26 3.93
N PHE A 74 5.86 2.47 2.98
CA PHE A 74 6.58 1.24 3.28
C PHE A 74 7.79 1.51 4.18
N ASP A 75 8.58 2.54 3.89
CA ASP A 75 9.79 2.89 4.63
C ASP A 75 9.44 3.46 6.02
N LEU A 76 8.34 4.22 6.13
CA LEU A 76 7.86 4.78 7.39
C LEU A 76 7.34 3.72 8.38
N LEU A 77 6.66 2.68 7.88
CA LEU A 77 6.04 1.66 8.73
C LEU A 77 7.11 0.78 9.40
N LYS A 78 6.88 0.42 10.67
CA LYS A 78 7.65 -0.61 11.37
C LYS A 78 7.29 -2.00 10.85
N GLU A 79 8.06 -3.02 11.23
CA GLU A 79 7.72 -4.41 10.95
C GLU A 79 6.31 -4.74 11.45
N ASN A 80 5.55 -5.53 10.68
CA ASN A 80 4.12 -5.80 10.89
C ASN A 80 3.20 -4.56 10.80
N GLY A 81 3.73 -3.42 10.38
CA GLY A 81 2.96 -2.21 10.11
C GLY A 81 2.00 -2.41 8.94
N ARG A 82 0.83 -1.76 9.03
CA ARG A 82 -0.26 -1.93 8.06
C ARG A 82 -0.48 -0.65 7.29
N PHE A 83 -0.58 -0.75 5.98
CA PHE A 83 -0.98 0.32 5.10
C PHE A 83 -2.37 0.02 4.56
N PHE A 84 -3.32 0.91 4.77
CA PHE A 84 -4.66 0.83 4.20
C PHE A 84 -4.79 1.90 3.11
N VAL A 85 -5.33 1.52 1.95
CA VAL A 85 -5.55 2.44 0.83
C VAL A 85 -6.98 2.30 0.37
N THR A 86 -7.75 3.39 0.42
CA THR A 86 -9.10 3.40 -0.13
C THR A 86 -9.04 3.37 -1.66
N TYR A 87 -10.01 2.70 -2.29
CA TYR A 87 -10.05 2.58 -3.76
C TYR A 87 -11.41 2.92 -4.37
N TYR A 88 -12.32 3.53 -3.62
CA TYR A 88 -13.64 3.92 -4.15
C TYR A 88 -13.56 5.02 -5.22
N LYS A 89 -12.47 5.83 -5.25
CA LYS A 89 -12.16 6.79 -6.33
C LYS A 89 -11.42 6.16 -7.51
N ASP A 90 -11.07 4.88 -7.42
CA ASP A 90 -10.27 4.14 -8.39
C ASP A 90 -11.12 3.10 -9.12
N SER A 91 -11.79 3.56 -10.19
CA SER A 91 -12.74 2.75 -10.95
C SER A 91 -12.07 1.56 -11.65
N SER A 92 -10.78 1.63 -11.99
CA SER A 92 -10.06 0.51 -12.62
C SER A 92 -9.84 -0.62 -11.62
N THR A 93 -9.38 -0.28 -10.41
CA THR A 93 -9.23 -1.23 -9.29
C THR A 93 -10.59 -1.82 -8.88
N PHE A 94 -11.60 -0.98 -8.69
CA PHE A 94 -12.95 -1.45 -8.37
C PHE A 94 -13.49 -2.42 -9.45
N GLY A 95 -13.41 -2.04 -10.72
CA GLY A 95 -13.87 -2.88 -11.83
C GLY A 95 -13.11 -4.21 -11.95
N ALA A 96 -11.81 -4.23 -11.68
CA ALA A 96 -11.03 -5.46 -11.64
C ALA A 96 -11.49 -6.40 -10.52
N ILE A 97 -11.69 -5.88 -9.31
CA ILE A 97 -12.20 -6.66 -8.16
C ILE A 97 -13.59 -7.21 -8.47
N MET A 98 -14.49 -6.41 -9.05
CA MET A 98 -15.84 -6.87 -9.42
C MET A 98 -15.82 -8.00 -10.47
N ARG A 99 -14.77 -8.09 -11.29
CA ARG A 99 -14.56 -9.20 -12.24
C ARG A 99 -13.88 -10.41 -11.61
N GLY A 100 -13.70 -10.42 -10.28
CA GLY A 100 -13.07 -11.53 -9.56
C GLY A 100 -11.55 -11.60 -9.75
N LEU A 101 -10.90 -10.48 -10.08
CA LEU A 101 -9.44 -10.37 -10.02
C LEU A 101 -8.98 -10.15 -8.58
N SER A 102 -7.81 -10.71 -8.24
CA SER A 102 -7.19 -10.50 -6.93
C SER A 102 -6.72 -9.04 -6.78
N ILE A 103 -6.40 -8.59 -5.55
CA ILE A 103 -5.78 -7.28 -5.36
C ILE A 103 -4.47 -7.19 -6.16
N ALA A 104 -3.66 -8.24 -6.16
CA ALA A 104 -2.39 -8.28 -6.88
C ALA A 104 -2.56 -8.13 -8.41
N ASP A 105 -3.73 -8.48 -8.96
CA ASP A 105 -4.08 -8.26 -10.38
C ASP A 105 -4.54 -6.83 -10.70
N THR A 106 -4.77 -5.98 -9.69
CA THR A 106 -5.17 -4.58 -9.90
C THR A 106 -3.96 -3.68 -10.14
N GLU A 107 -4.16 -2.51 -10.76
CA GLU A 107 -3.10 -1.50 -10.88
C GLU A 107 -2.61 -1.05 -9.51
N LEU A 108 -3.54 -0.79 -8.57
CA LEU A 108 -3.22 -0.42 -7.20
C LEU A 108 -2.34 -1.49 -6.52
N GLY A 109 -2.72 -2.77 -6.64
CA GLY A 109 -1.98 -3.88 -6.06
C GLY A 109 -0.59 -4.03 -6.65
N ARG A 110 -0.43 -3.91 -7.98
CA ARG A 110 0.90 -3.91 -8.61
C ARG A 110 1.76 -2.77 -8.10
N SER A 111 1.20 -1.57 -7.90
CA SER A 111 1.95 -0.45 -7.32
C SER A 111 2.39 -0.73 -5.88
N LEU A 112 1.54 -1.33 -5.05
CA LEU A 112 1.88 -1.75 -3.69
C LEU A 112 2.97 -2.84 -3.68
N ILE A 113 2.91 -3.82 -4.60
CA ILE A 113 3.94 -4.85 -4.78
C ILE A 113 5.29 -4.21 -5.09
N ARG A 114 5.32 -3.30 -6.08
CA ARG A 114 6.54 -2.56 -6.47
C ARG A 114 7.09 -1.70 -5.34
N ALA A 115 6.23 -1.14 -4.48
CA ALA A 115 6.63 -0.39 -3.30
C ALA A 115 7.23 -1.27 -2.19
N GLY A 116 6.96 -2.58 -2.20
CA GLY A 116 7.55 -3.55 -1.28
C GLY A 116 6.56 -4.39 -0.49
N PHE A 117 5.26 -4.10 -0.55
CA PHE A 117 4.23 -4.87 0.16
C PHE A 117 4.00 -6.22 -0.54
N THR A 118 3.85 -7.29 0.24
CA THR A 118 3.70 -8.65 -0.33
C THR A 118 2.49 -9.40 0.20
N TRP A 119 1.78 -8.86 1.17
CA TRP A 119 0.58 -9.47 1.72
C TRP A 119 -0.57 -8.49 1.62
N PHE A 120 -1.72 -8.96 1.13
CA PHE A 120 -2.89 -8.14 0.91
C PHE A 120 -4.15 -8.74 1.54
N LYS A 121 -5.04 -7.86 1.99
CA LYS A 121 -6.43 -8.21 2.28
C LYS A 121 -7.35 -7.16 1.67
N ASN A 122 -8.33 -7.64 0.91
CA ASN A 122 -9.38 -6.79 0.38
C ASN A 122 -10.49 -6.61 1.42
N TRP A 123 -10.78 -5.38 1.82
CA TRP A 123 -11.92 -5.02 2.66
C TRP A 123 -13.01 -4.43 1.78
N TYR A 124 -13.64 -5.30 0.99
CA TYR A 124 -14.81 -4.99 0.18
C TYR A 124 -16.09 -5.37 0.94
N PHE A 125 -16.96 -4.40 1.21
CA PHE A 125 -18.26 -4.62 1.85
C PHE A 125 -19.40 -4.19 0.91
N PRO A 126 -19.94 -5.11 0.09
CA PRO A 126 -21.30 -4.99 -0.39
C PRO A 126 -22.24 -5.42 0.76
N GLU A 127 -23.33 -4.68 1.01
CA GLU A 127 -24.41 -5.03 1.97
C GLU A 127 -24.25 -4.61 3.45
N GLY A 128 -24.24 -3.30 3.76
CA GLY A 128 -24.67 -2.87 5.12
C GLY A 128 -24.02 -1.63 5.73
N GLY A 129 -23.00 -1.04 5.11
CA GLY A 129 -22.62 0.38 5.29
C GLY A 129 -22.08 0.84 6.65
N ASN A 130 -21.82 -0.03 7.63
CA ASN A 130 -21.47 0.43 8.99
C ASN A 130 -19.96 0.37 9.34
N GLU A 131 -19.09 -0.12 8.44
CA GLU A 131 -17.66 -0.36 8.72
C GLU A 131 -16.72 0.22 7.64
N GLY A 132 -16.83 1.52 7.38
CA GLY A 132 -15.84 2.24 6.56
C GLY A 132 -15.85 1.90 5.06
N GLY A 133 -15.06 2.66 4.30
CA GLY A 133 -15.02 2.57 2.83
C GLY A 133 -14.22 1.38 2.30
N MET A 134 -14.45 1.06 1.02
CA MET A 134 -13.71 0.03 0.27
C MET A 134 -12.20 0.30 0.31
N LYS A 135 -11.43 -0.63 0.88
CA LYS A 135 -9.98 -0.46 1.08
C LYS A 135 -9.18 -1.74 0.94
N VAL A 136 -7.96 -1.59 0.46
CA VAL A 136 -6.93 -2.62 0.49
C VAL A 136 -6.11 -2.44 1.75
N GLN A 137 -5.87 -3.52 2.48
CA GLN A 137 -4.82 -3.59 3.48
C GLN A 137 -3.58 -4.24 2.85
N ALA A 138 -2.42 -3.63 3.08
CA ALA A 138 -1.10 -4.10 2.68
C ALA A 138 -0.17 -4.12 3.90
N ASN A 139 0.47 -5.26 4.20
CA ASN A 139 1.34 -5.37 5.37
C ASN A 139 2.83 -5.29 4.98
N LYS A 140 3.62 -4.56 5.77
CA LYS A 140 5.08 -4.60 5.69
C LYS A 140 5.59 -5.88 6.34
N ASN A 141 6.45 -6.59 5.61
CA ASN A 141 7.21 -7.74 6.10
C ASN A 141 8.66 -7.61 5.61
N MET A 142 9.60 -7.60 6.54
CA MET A 142 11.04 -7.52 6.27
C MET A 142 11.71 -8.89 6.28
N ASP A 143 11.08 -9.93 6.83
CA ASP A 143 11.56 -11.31 6.77
C ASP A 143 11.52 -11.85 5.33
N ILE A 144 12.67 -12.30 4.83
CA ILE A 144 12.85 -12.77 3.45
C ILE A 144 12.06 -14.06 3.16
N ASN A 145 11.97 -14.97 4.12
CA ASN A 145 11.25 -16.24 3.96
C ASN A 145 9.74 -15.99 3.95
N VAL A 146 9.26 -15.11 4.83
CA VAL A 146 7.86 -14.67 4.83
C VAL A 146 7.52 -13.96 3.53
N ARG A 147 8.38 -13.03 3.08
CA ARG A 147 8.22 -12.32 1.81
C ARG A 147 8.14 -13.29 0.63
N LYS A 148 9.05 -14.27 0.57
CA LYS A 148 9.07 -15.31 -0.48
C LYS A 148 7.80 -16.12 -0.48
N ARG A 149 7.35 -16.59 0.69
CA ARG A 149 6.10 -17.33 0.85
C ARG A 149 4.91 -16.53 0.34
N HIS A 150 4.78 -15.27 0.76
CA HIS A 150 3.70 -14.40 0.29
C HIS A 150 3.73 -14.17 -1.21
N LEU A 151 4.90 -13.92 -1.80
CA LEU A 151 5.02 -13.78 -3.26
C LEU A 151 4.62 -15.07 -4.00
N THR A 152 4.96 -16.25 -3.46
CA THR A 152 4.51 -17.53 -4.01
C THR A 152 2.99 -17.69 -3.91
N GLU A 153 2.38 -17.32 -2.79
CA GLU A 153 0.93 -17.30 -2.60
C GLU A 153 0.27 -16.36 -3.62
N LEU A 154 0.76 -15.12 -3.77
CA LEU A 154 0.25 -14.18 -4.76
C LEU A 154 0.39 -14.71 -6.19
N LEU A 155 1.51 -15.35 -6.54
CA LEU A 155 1.72 -15.91 -7.87
C LEU A 155 0.65 -16.97 -8.23
N ALA A 156 0.21 -17.75 -7.24
CA ALA A 156 -0.83 -18.75 -7.42
C ALA A 156 -2.23 -18.12 -7.59
N GLU A 157 -2.46 -16.93 -7.04
CA GLU A 157 -3.75 -16.22 -7.10
C GLU A 157 -3.93 -15.38 -8.37
N VAL A 158 -2.85 -14.79 -8.90
CA VAL A 158 -2.93 -13.85 -10.02
C VAL A 158 -3.32 -14.51 -11.34
N LYS A 159 -4.19 -13.82 -12.07
CA LYS A 159 -4.74 -14.28 -13.37
C LYS A 159 -4.13 -13.56 -14.56
N THR A 160 -3.55 -12.38 -14.35
CA THR A 160 -3.02 -11.52 -15.41
C THR A 160 -1.55 -11.80 -15.72
N PRO A 161 -1.13 -11.81 -17.00
CA PRO A 161 0.28 -11.98 -17.38
C PRO A 161 1.20 -10.94 -16.71
N GLU A 162 0.77 -9.68 -16.66
CA GLU A 162 1.56 -8.57 -16.14
C GLU A 162 1.86 -8.74 -14.64
N SER A 163 0.90 -9.24 -13.87
CA SER A 163 1.08 -9.47 -12.43
C SER A 163 1.90 -10.73 -12.18
N ARG A 164 1.76 -11.77 -13.01
CA ARG A 164 2.60 -12.97 -12.96
C ARG A 164 4.07 -12.66 -13.22
N GLU A 165 4.35 -11.89 -14.27
CA GLU A 165 5.71 -11.48 -14.63
C GLU A 165 6.35 -10.67 -13.50
N LEU A 166 5.65 -9.64 -12.99
CA LEU A 166 6.13 -8.83 -11.85
C LEU A 166 6.50 -9.70 -10.64
N ILE A 167 5.63 -10.63 -10.24
CA ILE A 167 5.87 -11.46 -9.05
C ILE A 167 7.02 -12.45 -9.30
N ALA A 168 7.09 -13.03 -10.50
CA ALA A 168 8.17 -13.94 -10.88
C ALA A 168 9.54 -13.25 -10.87
N GLU A 169 9.64 -12.02 -11.38
CA GLU A 169 10.85 -11.20 -11.31
C GLU A 169 11.30 -10.96 -9.87
N LEU A 170 10.37 -10.60 -8.97
CA LEU A 170 10.68 -10.36 -7.56
C LEU A 170 11.15 -11.62 -6.83
N LEU A 171 10.56 -12.78 -7.15
CA LEU A 171 11.01 -14.07 -6.63
C LEU A 171 12.43 -14.40 -7.12
N ALA A 172 12.74 -14.16 -8.39
CA ALA A 172 14.06 -14.39 -8.96
C ALA A 172 15.13 -13.47 -8.36
N GLN A 173 14.82 -12.19 -8.17
CA GLN A 173 15.73 -11.22 -7.53
C GLN A 173 16.08 -11.59 -6.09
N GLY A 174 15.12 -12.13 -5.33
CA GLY A 174 15.36 -12.64 -3.97
C GLY A 174 16.37 -13.78 -3.95
N GLN A 175 16.25 -14.72 -4.89
CA GLN A 175 17.17 -15.87 -4.99
C GLN A 175 18.61 -15.46 -5.33
N SER A 176 18.78 -14.48 -6.21
CA SER A 176 20.13 -13.98 -6.56
C SER A 176 20.82 -13.29 -5.39
N ARG A 177 20.08 -12.57 -4.54
CA ARG A 177 20.63 -11.92 -3.33
C ARG A 177 21.04 -12.94 -2.26
N ASP A 178 20.24 -13.98 -2.04
CA ASP A 178 20.59 -15.05 -1.11
C ASP A 178 21.87 -15.79 -1.51
N ARG A 179 22.10 -15.99 -2.82
CA ARG A 179 23.33 -16.63 -3.34
C ARG A 179 24.58 -15.75 -3.24
N SER A 180 24.43 -14.43 -3.14
CA SER A 180 25.55 -13.50 -2.97
C SER A 180 25.98 -13.27 -1.52
N LEU A 181 25.21 -13.79 -0.56
CA LEU A 181 25.46 -13.69 0.88
C LEU A 181 25.94 -15.01 1.50
N GLN A 182 26.11 -16.05 0.69
CA GLN A 182 26.75 -17.34 1.02
C GLN A 182 28.18 -17.34 0.50
#